data_AF-A0A6V7V441-F1
#
_entry.id   AF-A0A6V7V441-F1
#
_cell.length_a   1.000
_cell.length_b   1.000
_cell.length_c   1.000
_cell.angle_alpha   90.00
_cell.angle_beta   90.00
_cell.angle_gamma   90.00
#
_symmetry.space_group_name_H-M   'P 1'
#
loop_
_entity.id
_entity.type
_entity.pdbx_description
1 polymer ?
#
loop_
_entity_poly.entity_id
_entity_poly.type
_entity_poly.pdbx_seq_one_letter_code
_entity_poly.pdbx_strand_id
1 'polypeptide(L)'
;MFSFLDVAVCNLNGGSFEFSVLELKNYVYEIVSNKYDTCLSGEAFNNVIVNYFVSEFKRENGIDLNKDSIAIQRLRKAAEKAKCKLFNFTQTEIILPNIIADTNGELKHFQIILSRSKFEELTSELTQRIVEICHPTKDKPELKIQQSPLNNEDVSQNREDLPSTGFDNILLVGG
;
A
#
# COMPACT_ATOMS: atom_id res chain seq x y z
N MET A 1 11.53 8.83 34.49
CA MET A 1 12.44 9.71 33.74
C MET A 1 13.37 8.80 32.93
N PHE A 2 13.69 9.20 31.69
CA PHE A 2 14.05 8.40 30.51
C PHE A 2 12.83 7.90 29.72
N SER A 3 12.18 8.82 29.01
CA SER A 3 11.37 8.55 27.81
C SER A 3 12.36 8.26 26.68
N PHE A 4 12.53 7.00 26.31
CA PHE A 4 13.38 6.62 25.17
C PHE A 4 12.70 7.09 23.89
N LEU A 5 13.45 7.79 23.04
CA LEU A 5 13.00 8.28 21.75
C LEU A 5 12.88 7.09 20.79
N ASP A 6 11.80 6.34 20.90
CA ASP A 6 11.52 5.21 20.03
C ASP A 6 11.03 5.73 18.69
N VAL A 7 11.75 5.38 17.63
CA VAL A 7 11.39 5.71 16.24
C VAL A 7 10.83 4.45 15.60
N ALA A 8 9.59 4.48 15.14
CA ALA A 8 9.06 3.42 14.30
C ALA A 8 9.23 3.80 12.82
N VAL A 9 9.65 2.84 12.00
CA VAL A 9 9.80 2.99 10.55
C VAL A 9 8.80 2.05 9.89
N CYS A 10 7.84 2.61 9.15
CA CYS A 10 6.88 1.86 8.34
C CYS A 10 7.26 2.01 6.87
N ASN A 11 7.62 0.92 6.19
CA ASN A 11 7.99 0.92 4.78
C ASN A 11 6.98 0.13 3.95
N LEU A 12 6.15 0.81 3.15
CA LEU A 12 5.27 0.17 2.17
C LEU A 12 5.81 0.39 0.76
N ASN A 13 6.33 -0.67 0.15
CA ASN A 13 6.85 -0.62 -1.20
C ASN A 13 6.00 -1.47 -2.16
N GLY A 14 6.33 -1.43 -3.45
CA GLY A 14 5.58 -2.17 -4.48
C GLY A 14 5.52 -3.68 -4.26
N GLY A 15 6.48 -4.28 -3.55
CA GLY A 15 6.59 -5.73 -3.37
C GLY A 15 6.37 -6.25 -1.95
N SER A 16 6.41 -5.40 -0.92
CA SER A 16 6.34 -5.82 0.48
C SER A 16 6.04 -4.65 1.43
N PHE A 17 5.74 -5.02 2.67
CA PHE A 17 5.58 -4.12 3.80
C PHE A 17 6.54 -4.52 4.92
N GLU A 18 7.18 -3.53 5.52
CA GLU A 18 8.13 -3.71 6.61
C GLU A 18 7.85 -2.71 7.73
N PHE A 19 7.91 -3.16 8.97
CA PHE A 19 7.77 -2.32 10.15
C PHE A 19 8.96 -2.57 11.09
N SER A 20 9.72 -1.53 11.41
CA SER A 20 10.86 -1.60 12.33
C SER A 20 10.69 -0.65 13.49
N VAL A 21 11.07 -1.08 14.70
CA VAL A 21 11.19 -0.21 15.87
C VAL A 21 12.67 0.00 16.16
N LEU A 22 13.09 1.26 16.23
CA LEU A 22 14.45 1.70 16.49
C LEU A 22 14.51 2.39 17.85
N GLU A 23 15.54 2.06 18.64
CA GLU A 23 15.83 2.69 19.92
C GLU A 23 17.21 3.35 19.87
N LEU A 24 17.31 4.58 20.38
CA LEU A 24 18.58 5.29 20.47
C LEU A 24 19.35 4.84 21.72
N LYS A 25 20.46 4.12 21.53
CA LYS A 25 21.40 3.76 22.60
C LYS A 25 22.81 4.26 22.28
N ASN A 26 23.44 4.95 23.22
CA ASN A 26 24.82 5.44 23.08
C ASN A 26 25.05 6.19 21.75
N TYR A 27 24.10 7.05 21.35
CA TYR A 27 24.11 7.79 20.09
C TYR A 27 24.01 6.95 18.80
N VAL A 28 23.62 5.68 18.89
CA VAL A 28 23.39 4.76 17.76
C VAL A 28 21.94 4.25 17.81
N TYR A 29 21.27 4.22 16.65
CA TYR A 29 19.97 3.56 16.55
C TYR A 29 20.15 2.05 16.41
N GLU A 30 19.51 1.30 17.29
CA GLU A 30 19.46 -0.17 17.24
C GLU A 30 18.06 -0.63 16.85
N ILE A 31 17.97 -1.65 15.98
CA ILE A 31 16.70 -2.29 15.65
C ILE A 31 16.29 -3.17 16.82
N VAL A 32 15.17 -2.83 17.46
CA VAL A 32 14.60 -3.57 18.59
C VAL A 32 13.59 -4.63 18.11
N SER A 33 12.88 -4.35 17.03
CA SER A 33 11.91 -5.26 16.43
C SER A 33 11.77 -4.99 14.95
N ASN A 34 11.55 -6.04 14.16
CA ASN A 34 11.28 -5.97 12.74
C ASN A 34 10.17 -6.97 12.38
N LYS A 35 9.16 -6.51 11.65
CA LYS A 35 8.09 -7.32 11.08
C LYS A 35 8.10 -7.11 9.56
N TYR A 36 7.93 -8.20 8.81
CA TYR A 36 7.99 -8.18 7.35
C TYR A 36 6.85 -8.99 6.74
N ASP A 37 6.25 -8.46 5.68
CA ASP A 37 5.11 -9.06 5.00
C ASP A 37 5.24 -8.93 3.48
N THR A 38 5.44 -10.06 2.80
CA THR A 38 5.58 -10.11 1.33
C THR A 38 4.26 -10.06 0.58
N CYS A 39 3.14 -10.30 1.27
CA CYS A 39 1.81 -10.29 0.67
C CYS A 39 1.13 -8.93 0.79
N LEU A 40 1.61 -8.07 1.68
CA LEU A 40 1.14 -6.71 1.86
C LEU A 40 2.06 -5.75 1.12
N SER A 41 1.61 -5.20 0.01
CA SER A 41 2.44 -4.39 -0.87
C SER A 41 1.63 -3.42 -1.72
N GLY A 42 2.28 -2.42 -2.31
CA GLY A 42 1.64 -1.53 -3.27
C GLY A 42 1.00 -2.27 -4.46
N GLU A 43 1.56 -3.42 -4.86
CA GLU A 43 0.98 -4.29 -5.89
C GLU A 43 -0.27 -5.04 -5.39
N ALA A 44 -0.33 -5.40 -4.10
CA ALA A 44 -1.54 -5.97 -3.51
C ALA A 44 -2.73 -4.99 -3.62
N PHE A 45 -2.50 -3.70 -3.32
CA PHE A 45 -3.51 -2.64 -3.51
C PHE A 45 -3.92 -2.51 -4.99
N ASN A 46 -2.95 -2.55 -5.92
CA ASN A 46 -3.24 -2.51 -7.35
C ASN A 46 -4.14 -3.70 -7.76
N ASN A 47 -3.83 -4.91 -7.29
CA ASN A 47 -4.58 -6.12 -7.63
C ASN A 47 -6.03 -6.08 -7.12
N VAL A 48 -6.27 -5.53 -5.93
CA VAL A 48 -7.63 -5.30 -5.41
C VAL A 48 -8.45 -4.42 -6.37
N ILE A 49 -7.86 -3.31 -6.84
CA ILE A 49 -8.50 -2.40 -7.79
C ILE A 49 -8.73 -3.09 -9.15
N VAL A 50 -7.75 -3.87 -9.64
CA VAL A 50 -7.88 -4.63 -10.90
C VAL A 50 -9.03 -5.63 -10.80
N ASN A 51 -9.16 -6.37 -9.70
CA ASN A 51 -10.26 -7.31 -9.50
C ASN A 51 -11.63 -6.61 -9.54
N TYR A 52 -11.74 -5.44 -8.92
CA TYR A 52 -12.93 -4.60 -9.01
C TYR A 52 -13.22 -4.18 -10.46
N PHE A 53 -12.22 -3.69 -11.20
CA PHE A 53 -12.37 -3.31 -12.60
C PHE A 53 -12.82 -4.47 -13.50
N VAL A 54 -12.24 -5.66 -13.31
CA VAL A 54 -12.64 -6.84 -14.08
C VAL A 54 -14.08 -7.26 -13.74
N SER A 55 -14.46 -7.21 -12.46
CA SER A 55 -15.82 -7.51 -12.02
C SER A 55 -16.84 -6.55 -12.65
N GLU A 56 -16.57 -5.24 -12.60
CA GLU A 56 -17.45 -4.23 -13.17
C GLU A 56 -17.56 -4.35 -14.70
N PHE A 57 -16.44 -4.54 -15.39
CA PHE A 57 -16.46 -4.73 -16.84
C PHE A 57 -17.25 -5.99 -17.23
N LYS A 58 -17.07 -7.09 -16.49
CA LYS A 58 -17.82 -8.33 -16.70
C LYS A 58 -19.31 -8.15 -16.40
N ARG A 59 -19.67 -7.40 -15.37
CA ARG A 59 -21.05 -7.05 -15.03
C ARG A 59 -21.73 -6.27 -16.16
N GLU A 60 -21.01 -5.35 -16.79
CA GLU A 60 -21.57 -4.47 -17.84
C GLU A 60 -21.55 -5.09 -19.23
N ASN A 61 -20.50 -5.84 -19.58
CA ASN A 61 -20.27 -6.32 -20.95
C ASN A 61 -20.41 -7.85 -21.09
N GLY A 62 -20.52 -8.58 -19.98
CA GLY A 62 -20.55 -10.06 -19.98
C GLY A 62 -19.21 -10.73 -20.33
N ILE A 63 -18.13 -9.96 -20.47
CA ILE A 63 -16.81 -10.44 -20.90
C ILE A 63 -15.84 -10.46 -19.72
N ASP A 64 -15.14 -11.58 -19.54
CA ASP A 64 -14.15 -11.76 -18.48
C ASP A 64 -12.73 -11.38 -18.96
N LEU A 65 -12.24 -10.22 -18.51
CA LEU A 65 -10.92 -9.72 -18.89
C LEU A 65 -9.75 -10.52 -18.28
N ASN A 66 -9.98 -11.37 -17.28
CA ASN A 66 -8.91 -12.20 -16.70
C ASN A 66 -8.26 -13.16 -17.71
N LYS A 67 -8.97 -13.46 -18.81
CA LYS A 67 -8.48 -14.33 -19.87
C LYS A 67 -7.53 -13.64 -20.85
N ASP A 68 -7.42 -12.32 -20.79
CA ASP A 68 -6.58 -11.52 -21.69
C ASP A 68 -5.43 -10.87 -20.88
N SER A 69 -4.22 -11.38 -21.07
CA SER A 69 -3.03 -10.91 -20.36
C SER A 69 -2.66 -9.46 -20.67
N ILE A 70 -2.95 -8.99 -21.89
CA ILE A 70 -2.68 -7.62 -22.33
C ILE A 70 -3.67 -6.67 -21.66
N ALA A 71 -4.96 -7.02 -21.62
CA ALA A 71 -5.98 -6.26 -20.94
C ALA A 71 -5.67 -6.11 -19.44
N ILE A 72 -5.29 -7.21 -18.78
CA ILE A 72 -4.91 -7.20 -17.35
C ILE A 72 -3.69 -6.30 -17.11
N GLN A 73 -2.66 -6.35 -17.97
CA GLN A 73 -1.50 -5.47 -17.82
C GLN A 73 -1.88 -3.99 -17.95
N ARG A 74 -2.79 -3.66 -18.87
CA ARG A 74 -3.30 -2.29 -19.04
C ARG A 74 -4.13 -1.85 -17.84
N LEU A 75 -4.98 -2.72 -17.30
CA LEU A 75 -5.75 -2.46 -16.09
C LEU A 75 -4.83 -2.24 -14.88
N ARG A 76 -3.77 -3.03 -14.70
CA ARG A 76 -2.80 -2.85 -13.61
C ARG A 76 -2.13 -1.48 -13.65
N LYS A 77 -1.64 -1.05 -14.83
CA LYS A 77 -1.07 0.30 -15.02
C LYS A 77 -2.09 1.41 -14.75
N ALA A 78 -3.35 1.18 -15.10
CA ALA A 78 -4.43 2.14 -14.84
C ALA A 78 -4.78 2.21 -13.35
N ALA A 79 -4.82 1.06 -12.68
CA ALA A 79 -5.08 0.93 -11.25
C ALA A 79 -4.00 1.63 -10.41
N GLU A 80 -2.72 1.42 -10.73
CA GLU A 80 -1.61 2.10 -10.06
C GLU A 80 -1.73 3.63 -10.19
N LYS A 81 -1.99 4.13 -11.41
CA LYS A 81 -2.21 5.56 -11.65
C LYS A 81 -3.44 6.09 -10.91
N ALA A 82 -4.53 5.32 -10.86
CA ALA A 82 -5.74 5.70 -10.17
C ALA A 82 -5.49 5.82 -8.65
N LYS A 83 -4.82 4.83 -8.06
CA LYS A 83 -4.39 4.82 -6.66
C LYS A 83 -3.58 6.07 -6.31
N CYS A 84 -2.53 6.38 -7.07
CA CYS A 84 -1.71 7.58 -6.84
C CYS A 84 -2.52 8.88 -6.97
N LYS A 85 -3.46 8.96 -7.91
CA LYS A 85 -4.35 10.13 -8.05
C LYS A 85 -5.27 10.28 -6.84
N LEU A 86 -5.87 9.19 -6.36
CA LEU A 86 -6.82 9.23 -5.25
C LEU A 86 -6.22 9.70 -3.93
N PHE A 87 -4.90 9.71 -3.79
CA PHE A 87 -4.22 10.35 -2.67
C PHE A 87 -4.54 11.86 -2.59
N ASN A 88 -4.55 12.55 -3.73
CA ASN A 88 -4.79 14.00 -3.79
C ASN A 88 -6.22 14.38 -4.22
N PHE A 89 -6.94 13.44 -4.84
CA PHE A 89 -8.29 13.70 -5.39
C PHE A 89 -9.34 12.79 -4.75
N THR A 90 -10.60 13.25 -4.73
CA THR A 90 -11.73 12.48 -4.19
C THR A 90 -12.26 11.42 -5.16
N GLN A 91 -11.96 11.55 -6.46
CA GLN A 91 -12.30 10.59 -7.49
C GLN A 91 -11.37 10.71 -8.70
N THR A 92 -11.29 9.67 -9.51
CA THR A 92 -10.60 9.68 -10.80
C THR A 92 -11.39 8.87 -11.81
N GLU A 93 -11.42 9.33 -13.05
CA GLU A 93 -11.94 8.57 -14.17
C GLU A 93 -10.83 7.75 -14.81
N ILE A 94 -11.13 6.50 -15.16
CA ILE A 94 -10.26 5.58 -15.88
C ILE A 94 -10.92 5.27 -17.22
N ILE A 95 -10.22 5.55 -18.30
CA ILE A 95 -10.66 5.27 -19.67
C ILE A 95 -9.56 4.48 -20.38
N LEU A 96 -9.85 3.25 -20.79
CA LEU A 96 -8.97 2.41 -21.60
C LEU A 96 -9.70 2.06 -22.91
N PRO A 97 -9.32 2.69 -24.03
CA PRO A 97 -9.97 2.39 -25.29
C PRO A 97 -9.52 1.03 -25.83
N ASN A 98 -10.42 0.35 -26.55
CA ASN A 98 -10.15 -0.92 -27.24
C ASN A 98 -9.46 -1.90 -26.29
N ILE A 99 -10.10 -2.16 -25.14
CA ILE A 99 -9.52 -3.03 -24.11
C ILE A 99 -9.59 -4.50 -24.53
N ILE A 100 -10.64 -4.88 -25.27
CA ILE A 100 -10.87 -6.23 -25.81
C ILE A 100 -11.81 -6.18 -27.02
N ALA A 101 -11.77 -7.20 -27.87
CA ALA A 101 -12.78 -7.43 -28.90
C ALA A 101 -13.81 -8.47 -28.41
N ASP A 102 -15.10 -8.25 -28.69
CA ASP A 102 -16.14 -9.23 -28.38
C ASP A 102 -16.20 -10.36 -29.42
N THR A 103 -17.13 -11.31 -29.23
CA THR A 103 -17.31 -12.45 -30.14
C THR A 103 -17.74 -12.06 -31.55
N ASN A 104 -18.29 -10.85 -31.73
CA ASN A 104 -18.70 -10.30 -33.02
C ASN A 104 -17.58 -9.47 -33.67
N GLY A 105 -16.44 -9.30 -32.98
CA GLY A 105 -15.31 -8.51 -33.44
C GLY A 105 -15.41 -7.01 -33.13
N GLU A 106 -16.40 -6.57 -32.35
CA GLU A 106 -16.50 -5.17 -31.94
C GLU A 106 -15.52 -4.86 -30.81
N LEU A 107 -14.81 -3.74 -30.94
CA LEU A 107 -13.90 -3.26 -29.89
C LEU A 107 -14.69 -2.65 -28.74
N LYS A 108 -14.52 -3.18 -27.53
CA LYS A 108 -15.09 -2.62 -26.30
C LYS A 108 -14.07 -1.72 -25.61
N HIS A 109 -14.58 -0.70 -24.92
CA HIS A 109 -13.79 0.23 -24.11
C HIS A 109 -14.07 -0.04 -22.63
N PHE A 110 -13.06 0.17 -21.79
CA PHE A 110 -13.26 0.19 -20.35
C PHE A 110 -13.37 1.64 -19.89
N GLN A 111 -14.45 1.98 -19.18
CA GLN A 111 -14.63 3.28 -18.57
C GLN A 111 -15.25 3.10 -17.18
N ILE A 112 -14.62 3.69 -16.16
CA ILE A 112 -15.17 3.69 -14.80
C ILE A 112 -14.70 4.94 -14.05
N ILE A 113 -15.55 5.45 -13.16
CA ILE A 113 -15.17 6.45 -12.16
C ILE A 113 -14.91 5.72 -10.85
N LEU A 114 -13.71 5.85 -10.30
CA LEU A 114 -13.34 5.32 -8.99
C LEU A 114 -13.26 6.47 -8.00
N SER A 115 -14.06 6.42 -6.93
CA SER A 115 -13.97 7.36 -5.81
C SER A 115 -12.94 6.89 -4.77
N ARG A 116 -12.41 7.84 -3.99
CA ARG A 116 -11.54 7.56 -2.83
C ARG A 116 -12.26 6.68 -1.82
N SER A 117 -13.52 6.98 -1.52
CA SER A 117 -14.33 6.18 -0.59
C SER A 117 -14.46 4.72 -1.04
N LYS A 118 -14.66 4.48 -2.34
CA LYS A 118 -14.73 3.11 -2.87
C LYS A 118 -13.37 2.42 -2.82
N PHE A 119 -12.28 3.14 -3.09
CA PHE A 119 -10.93 2.61 -2.95
C PHE A 119 -10.63 2.21 -1.50
N GLU A 120 -10.96 3.05 -0.52
CA GLU A 120 -10.79 2.77 0.91
C GLU A 120 -11.64 1.56 1.35
N GLU A 121 -12.88 1.45 0.88
CA GLU A 121 -13.74 0.28 1.11
C GLU A 121 -13.09 -1.01 0.58
N LEU A 122 -12.65 -0.99 -0.68
CA LEU A 122 -12.05 -2.15 -1.36
C LEU A 122 -10.75 -2.61 -0.69
N THR A 123 -9.98 -1.67 -0.11
CA THR A 123 -8.63 -1.93 0.43
C THR A 123 -8.58 -1.92 1.96
N SER A 124 -9.75 -1.91 2.61
CA SER A 124 -9.92 -1.89 4.06
C SER A 124 -9.15 -3.01 4.77
N GLU A 125 -9.24 -4.24 4.29
CA GLU A 125 -8.52 -5.41 4.84
C GLU A 125 -7.00 -5.25 4.80
N LEU A 126 -6.44 -4.72 3.69
CA LEU A 126 -5.00 -4.46 3.57
C LEU A 126 -4.56 -3.36 4.54
N THR A 127 -5.38 -2.32 4.67
CA THR A 127 -5.12 -1.19 5.57
C THR A 127 -5.19 -1.62 7.03
N GLN A 128 -6.17 -2.46 7.39
CA GLN A 128 -6.29 -3.03 8.73
C GLN A 128 -5.07 -3.90 9.07
N ARG A 129 -4.61 -4.74 8.12
CA ARG A 129 -3.39 -5.54 8.30
C ARG A 129 -2.14 -4.67 8.55
N ILE A 130 -2.00 -3.53 7.87
CA ILE A 130 -0.93 -2.56 8.18
C ILE A 130 -1.04 -2.11 9.64
N VAL A 131 -2.23 -1.71 10.08
CA VAL A 131 -2.46 -1.25 11.46
C VAL A 131 -2.13 -2.34 12.48
N GLU A 132 -2.53 -3.60 12.22
CA GLU A 132 -2.24 -4.75 13.10
C GLU A 132 -0.74 -5.04 13.21
N ILE A 133 0.00 -4.95 12.09
CA ILE A 133 1.46 -5.12 12.09
C ILE A 133 2.14 -3.97 12.84
N CYS A 134 1.70 -2.73 12.60
CA CYS A 134 2.22 -1.52 13.26
C CYS A 134 1.85 -1.44 14.75
N HIS A 135 0.83 -2.18 15.21
CA HIS A 135 0.49 -2.19 16.61
C HIS A 135 1.64 -2.82 17.40
N PRO A 136 2.22 -2.11 18.39
CA PRO A 136 3.28 -2.67 19.21
C PRO A 136 2.71 -3.84 20.01
N THR A 137 3.23 -5.04 19.74
CA THR A 137 3.13 -6.16 20.67
C THR A 137 4.22 -5.95 21.70
N LYS A 138 3.87 -5.92 22.99
CA LYS A 138 4.84 -5.79 24.12
C LYS A 138 5.78 -6.99 24.27
N ASP A 139 5.85 -7.88 23.28
CA ASP A 139 6.69 -9.06 23.30
C ASP A 139 8.02 -8.71 22.66
N LYS A 140 9.01 -8.37 23.49
CA LYS A 140 10.42 -8.22 23.08
C LYS A 140 10.92 -9.58 22.57
N PRO A 141 11.23 -9.75 21.27
CA PRO A 141 12.02 -10.89 20.83
C PRO A 141 13.49 -10.53 21.02
N GLU A 142 14.24 -11.37 21.74
CA GLU A 142 15.70 -11.27 21.82
C GLU A 142 16.29 -11.36 20.40
N LEU A 143 16.87 -10.26 19.89
CA LEU A 143 17.45 -10.22 18.54
C LEU A 143 18.97 -10.16 18.59
N LYS A 144 19.57 -11.14 17.91
CA LYS A 144 20.98 -11.16 17.50
C LYS A 144 21.19 -10.15 16.37
N ILE A 145 22.25 -9.38 16.50
CA ILE A 145 22.60 -8.22 15.68
C ILE A 145 23.20 -8.64 14.33
N GLN A 146 22.70 -8.04 13.23
CA GLN A 146 23.50 -7.79 12.02
C GLN A 146 23.33 -6.31 11.64
N GLN A 147 24.43 -5.57 11.61
CA GLN A 147 24.47 -4.14 11.28
C GLN A 147 24.64 -3.95 9.77
N SER A 148 23.92 -2.99 9.19
CA SER A 148 24.21 -2.40 7.88
C SER A 148 24.18 -0.87 8.03
N PRO A 149 25.09 -0.11 7.41
CA PRO A 149 25.14 1.35 7.56
C PRO A 149 24.07 2.03 6.70
N LEU A 150 23.24 2.87 7.33
CA LEU A 150 22.23 3.71 6.67
C LEU A 150 22.81 5.11 6.40
N ASN A 151 22.61 5.61 5.18
CA ASN A 151 22.79 7.02 4.83
C ASN A 151 21.47 7.77 5.01
N ASN A 152 21.54 8.93 5.65
CA ASN A 152 20.43 9.84 5.92
C ASN A 152 20.08 10.67 4.69
N GLU A 153 18.78 10.86 4.38
CA GLU A 153 18.16 12.16 4.01
C GLU A 153 16.62 12.06 4.22
N ASP A 154 16.05 13.05 4.94
CA ASP A 154 14.72 13.69 4.79
C ASP A 154 13.40 12.86 5.00
N VAL A 155 12.27 13.29 5.60
CA VAL A 155 11.64 14.59 5.95
C VAL A 155 10.70 14.40 7.17
N SER A 156 10.59 15.43 8.01
CA SER A 156 9.57 15.61 9.05
C SER A 156 8.23 16.13 8.50
N GLN A 157 7.06 15.57 8.89
CA GLN A 157 5.82 16.37 8.99
C GLN A 157 4.69 15.79 9.86
N ASN A 158 4.20 16.70 10.72
CA ASN A 158 2.91 16.88 11.39
C ASN A 158 2.19 15.72 12.11
N ARG A 159 2.12 15.93 13.43
CA ARG A 159 1.34 15.24 14.46
C ARG A 159 -0.08 15.80 14.45
N GLU A 160 -1.07 14.97 14.14
CA GLU A 160 -2.43 14.99 14.67
C GLU A 160 -3.17 13.89 13.88
N ASP A 161 -3.88 12.99 14.57
CA ASP A 161 -4.70 11.87 14.05
C ASP A 161 -4.09 10.46 13.97
N LEU A 162 -2.89 10.19 14.54
CA LEU A 162 -2.51 8.79 14.78
C LEU A 162 -3.04 8.29 16.14
N PRO A 163 -3.70 7.12 16.22
CA PRO A 163 -4.05 6.50 17.49
C PRO A 163 -2.80 6.35 18.35
N SER A 164 -2.90 6.48 19.68
CA SER A 164 -1.76 6.50 20.60
C SER A 164 -0.91 5.22 20.48
N THR A 165 0.07 5.24 19.58
CA THR A 165 0.90 4.08 19.24
C THR A 165 1.98 3.83 20.29
N GLY A 166 2.19 4.75 21.23
CA GLY A 166 3.25 4.65 22.25
C GLY A 166 4.66 4.94 21.72
N PHE A 167 4.79 5.39 20.47
CA PHE A 167 6.06 5.83 19.86
C PHE A 167 6.15 7.35 19.83
N ASP A 168 7.35 7.89 20.02
CA ASP A 168 7.58 9.34 20.00
C ASP A 168 7.59 9.90 18.57
N ASN A 169 8.00 9.10 17.58
CA ASN A 169 8.02 9.45 16.16
C ASN A 169 7.76 8.23 15.27
N ILE A 170 7.02 8.44 14.18
CA ILE A 170 6.81 7.44 13.12
C ILE A 170 7.34 8.02 11.80
N LEU A 171 8.25 7.29 11.17
CA LEU A 171 8.75 7.58 9.83
C LEU A 171 8.04 6.66 8.83
N LEU A 172 7.29 7.27 7.91
CA LEU A 172 6.70 6.57 6.78
C LEU A 172 7.68 6.62 5.61
N VAL A 173 8.09 5.47 5.11
CA VAL A 173 8.98 5.30 3.97
C VAL A 173 8.21 4.56 2.86
N GLY A 174 8.38 4.95 1.60
CA GLY A 174 7.63 4.38 0.48
C GLY A 174 6.85 5.42 -0.31
N GLY A 175 6.18 4.97 -1.38
CA GLY A 175 5.49 5.83 -2.36
C GLY A 175 4.02 5.49 -2.57
#